data_AF-A0A9Q4KWP7-F1
#
_entry.id   AF-A0A9Q4KWP7-F1
#
_cell.length_a   1.000
_cell.length_b   1.000
_cell.length_c   1.000
_cell.angle_alpha   90.00
_cell.angle_beta   90.00
_cell.angle_gamma   90.00
#
_symmetry.space_group_name_H-M   'P 1'
#
loop_
_entity.id
_entity.type
_entity.pdbx_description
1 polymer ?
#
loop_
_entity_poly.entity_id
_entity_poly.type
_entity_poly.pdbx_seq_one_letter_code
_entity_poly.pdbx_strand_id
1 'polypeptide(L)'
;MLGKYAGFVGEVWEDFPQLAEWHDDDPSLLSMWSLDKFVEAGYHNFHAERKQLFHISKLIENYAKDNSQPLLATFEKIARYKFVEKRYQDMIKQIPKITVIADYGKIDIKTTLNIELVNCRGTSLANVWSVITRGPYGPFGLIAEEYESGKFKGFFSLNPNVCRHAVSKMCKILGAKFTIQ
;
A
#
# COMPACT_ATOMS: atom_id res chain seq x y z
N MET A 1 23.09 13.25 -5.15
CA MET A 1 23.26 12.23 -4.10
C MET A 1 22.03 11.36 -4.14
N LEU A 2 22.17 10.08 -4.53
CA LEU A 2 21.18 9.07 -4.16
C LEU A 2 21.35 8.92 -2.65
N GLY A 3 20.32 9.22 -1.86
CA GLY A 3 20.45 9.11 -0.42
C GLY A 3 20.64 7.65 0.01
N LYS A 4 20.81 7.44 1.32
CA LYS A 4 21.23 6.15 1.89
C LYS A 4 20.30 4.99 1.50
N TYR A 5 19.06 5.30 1.12
CA TYR A 5 18.05 4.33 0.72
C TYR A 5 17.46 4.70 -0.65
N ALA A 6 17.67 3.87 -1.67
CA ALA A 6 17.10 4.08 -3.00
C ALA A 6 15.64 3.60 -3.07
N GLY A 7 14.81 4.33 -3.84
CA GLY A 7 13.42 3.98 -4.12
C GLY A 7 12.41 4.75 -3.27
N PHE A 8 11.12 4.51 -3.51
CA PHE A 8 10.02 5.16 -2.79
C PHE A 8 10.02 4.82 -1.29
N VAL A 9 10.26 3.56 -0.92
CA VAL A 9 10.36 3.17 0.49
C VAL A 9 11.57 3.83 1.13
N GLY A 10 12.68 3.91 0.39
CA GLY A 10 13.87 4.63 0.83
C GLY A 10 13.63 6.10 1.10
N GLU A 11 12.90 6.79 0.22
CA GLU A 11 12.49 8.18 0.42
C GLU A 11 11.60 8.37 1.65
N VAL A 12 10.81 7.38 2.06
CA VAL A 12 10.06 7.45 3.33
C VAL A 12 11.00 7.29 4.52
N TRP A 13 11.94 6.35 4.46
CA TRP A 13 12.94 6.15 5.51
C TRP A 13 13.90 7.33 5.68
N GLU A 14 14.20 8.09 4.64
CA GLU A 14 15.01 9.32 4.77
C GLU A 14 14.35 10.37 5.68
N ASP A 15 13.02 10.47 5.62
CA ASP A 15 12.26 11.39 6.47
C ASP A 15 11.93 10.80 7.86
N PHE A 16 12.13 9.48 8.04
CA PHE A 16 11.95 8.76 9.30
C PHE A 16 13.10 7.75 9.53
N PRO A 17 14.35 8.22 9.72
CA PRO A 17 15.54 7.36 9.71
C PRO A 17 15.54 6.27 10.79
N GLN A 18 14.88 6.51 11.93
CA GLN A 18 14.70 5.53 13.00
C GLN A 18 13.86 4.32 12.57
N LEU A 19 13.03 4.48 11.55
CA LEU A 19 12.20 3.40 11.00
C LEU A 19 12.95 2.56 9.98
N ALA A 20 14.16 2.95 9.59
CA ALA A 20 15.00 2.19 8.68
C ALA A 20 15.80 1.08 9.39
N GLU A 21 15.69 0.97 10.72
CA GLU A 21 16.35 -0.09 11.49
C GLU A 21 15.68 -1.43 11.22
N TRP A 22 16.47 -2.39 10.77
CA TRP A 22 15.99 -3.69 10.33
C TRP A 22 15.99 -4.69 11.48
N HIS A 23 14.89 -5.42 11.60
CA HIS A 23 14.85 -6.70 12.31
C HIS A 23 14.71 -7.78 11.25
N ASP A 24 15.70 -8.67 11.20
CA ASP A 24 15.79 -9.76 10.22
C ASP A 24 14.80 -10.86 10.63
N ASP A 25 13.52 -10.60 10.42
CA ASP A 25 12.46 -11.56 10.68
C ASP A 25 12.34 -12.52 9.49
N ASP A 26 12.22 -13.81 9.77
CA ASP A 26 12.00 -14.83 8.76
C ASP A 26 10.74 -14.49 7.92
N PRO A 27 10.86 -14.28 6.60
CA PRO A 27 9.73 -13.94 5.71
C PRO A 27 8.58 -14.96 5.74
N SER A 28 8.83 -16.19 6.20
CA SER A 28 7.80 -17.21 6.42
C SER A 28 6.80 -16.78 7.50
N LEU A 29 7.25 -16.03 8.51
CA LEU A 29 6.43 -15.55 9.62
C LEU A 29 5.35 -14.58 9.15
N LEU A 30 5.66 -13.73 8.18
CA LEU A 30 4.72 -12.72 7.65
C LEU A 30 3.43 -13.34 7.11
N SER A 31 3.51 -14.55 6.55
CA SER A 31 2.33 -15.27 6.04
C SER A 31 1.47 -15.88 7.14
N MET A 32 1.98 -15.97 8.36
CA MET A 32 1.29 -16.55 9.52
C MET A 32 0.74 -15.50 10.47
N TRP A 33 1.16 -14.24 10.35
CA TRP A 33 0.70 -13.17 11.23
C TRP A 33 -0.76 -12.81 10.94
N SER A 34 -1.53 -12.62 12.00
CA SER A 34 -2.83 -11.96 11.96
C SER A 34 -2.65 -10.44 11.88
N LEU A 35 -3.75 -9.73 11.58
CA LEU A 35 -3.71 -8.26 11.65
C LEU A 35 -3.38 -7.77 13.05
N ASP A 36 -3.93 -8.42 14.09
CA ASP A 36 -3.67 -8.07 15.49
C ASP A 36 -2.17 -8.11 15.82
N LYS A 37 -1.46 -9.13 15.32
CA LYS A 37 0.00 -9.23 15.52
C LYS A 37 0.77 -8.08 14.86
N PHE A 38 0.34 -7.63 13.68
CA PHE A 38 0.91 -6.43 13.04
C PHE A 38 0.58 -5.16 13.82
N VAL A 39 -0.64 -5.05 14.36
CA VAL A 39 -1.08 -3.92 15.19
C VAL A 39 -0.29 -3.87 16.50
N GLU A 40 -0.07 -5.00 17.16
CA GLU A 40 0.75 -5.13 18.37
C GLU A 40 2.20 -4.71 18.13
N ALA A 41 2.79 -5.10 16.99
CA ALA A 41 4.14 -4.67 16.60
C ALA A 41 4.21 -3.15 16.34
N GLY A 42 3.11 -2.55 15.87
CA GLY A 42 2.97 -1.12 15.60
C GLY A 42 3.74 -0.63 14.37
N TYR A 43 4.95 -1.11 14.14
CA TYR A 43 5.74 -0.89 12.94
C TYR A 43 6.63 -2.11 12.69
N HIS A 44 6.73 -2.56 11.44
CA HIS A 44 7.51 -3.75 11.10
C HIS A 44 8.09 -3.67 9.69
N ASN A 45 9.42 -3.64 9.57
CA ASN A 45 10.14 -3.74 8.29
C ASN A 45 10.20 -5.20 7.84
N PHE A 46 10.18 -5.44 6.53
CA PHE A 46 10.29 -6.79 5.99
C PHE A 46 10.94 -6.85 4.61
N HIS A 47 11.51 -8.03 4.33
CA HIS A 47 11.64 -8.56 2.98
C HIS A 47 10.50 -9.54 2.72
N ALA A 48 9.89 -9.45 1.55
CA ALA A 48 8.70 -10.22 1.22
C ALA A 48 8.70 -10.67 -0.24
N GLU A 49 7.96 -11.73 -0.51
CA GLU A 49 7.52 -12.05 -1.86
C GLU A 49 6.05 -11.67 -2.03
N ARG A 50 5.54 -11.82 -3.26
CA ARG A 50 4.15 -11.50 -3.60
C ARG A 50 3.14 -12.23 -2.70
N LYS A 51 3.44 -13.45 -2.26
CA LYS A 51 2.55 -14.23 -1.39
C LYS A 51 2.35 -13.55 -0.03
N GLN A 52 3.43 -13.10 0.62
CA GLN A 52 3.38 -12.39 1.89
C GLN A 52 2.64 -11.05 1.74
N LEU A 53 2.96 -10.27 0.70
CA LEU A 53 2.29 -8.99 0.46
C LEU A 53 0.78 -9.17 0.19
N PHE A 54 0.40 -10.20 -0.56
CA PHE A 54 -0.99 -10.52 -0.80
C PHE A 54 -1.74 -10.89 0.49
N HIS A 55 -1.11 -11.68 1.37
CA HIS A 55 -1.67 -12.00 2.68
C HIS A 55 -1.92 -10.74 3.52
N ILE A 56 -0.91 -9.88 3.68
CA ILE A 56 -1.04 -8.63 4.44
C ILE A 56 -2.09 -7.71 3.81
N SER A 57 -2.13 -7.63 2.47
CA SER A 57 -3.16 -6.88 1.73
C SER A 57 -4.56 -7.38 2.07
N LYS A 58 -4.77 -8.70 2.07
CA LYS A 58 -6.06 -9.32 2.41
C LYS A 58 -6.50 -8.97 3.84
N LEU A 59 -5.58 -8.94 4.80
CA LEU A 59 -5.88 -8.55 6.18
C LEU A 59 -6.39 -7.10 6.26
N ILE A 60 -5.70 -6.17 5.60
CA ILE A 60 -6.04 -4.73 5.62
C ILE A 60 -7.36 -4.47 4.88
N GLU A 61 -7.58 -5.12 3.75
CA GLU A 61 -8.83 -5.01 2.99
C GLU A 61 -10.04 -5.56 3.76
N ASN A 62 -9.87 -6.70 4.45
CA ASN A 62 -10.94 -7.27 5.27
C ASN A 62 -11.27 -6.31 6.42
N TYR A 63 -10.26 -5.75 7.09
CA TYR A 63 -10.48 -4.71 8.10
C TYR A 63 -11.25 -3.51 7.52
N ALA A 64 -10.85 -3.01 6.35
CA ALA A 64 -11.49 -1.88 5.70
C ALA A 64 -12.98 -2.16 5.43
N LYS A 65 -13.28 -3.35 4.92
CA LYS A 65 -14.65 -3.81 4.67
C LYS A 65 -15.46 -3.93 5.96
N ASP A 66 -14.93 -4.66 6.95
CA ASP A 66 -15.64 -4.98 8.19
C ASP A 66 -15.91 -3.73 9.05
N ASN A 67 -15.09 -2.69 8.89
CA ASN A 67 -15.22 -1.42 9.61
C ASN A 67 -15.75 -0.27 8.75
N SER A 68 -16.18 -0.53 7.50
CA SER A 68 -16.66 0.49 6.55
C SER A 68 -15.69 1.67 6.37
N GLN A 69 -14.39 1.37 6.22
CA GLN A 69 -13.31 2.36 6.13
C GLN A 69 -12.78 2.50 4.70
N PRO A 70 -12.30 3.69 4.29
CA PRO A 70 -11.74 3.89 2.96
C PRO A 70 -10.49 3.03 2.73
N LEU A 71 -10.21 2.71 1.47
CA LEU A 71 -9.03 1.92 1.08
C LEU A 71 -8.24 2.64 -0.02
N LEU A 72 -6.92 2.63 0.11
CA LEU A 72 -5.99 2.91 -0.98
C LEU A 72 -5.24 1.63 -1.32
N ALA A 73 -5.11 1.32 -2.61
CA ALA A 73 -4.28 0.21 -3.07
C ALA A 73 -3.46 0.60 -4.30
N THR A 74 -2.17 0.26 -4.32
CA THR A 74 -1.33 0.37 -5.52
C THR A 74 -1.11 -1.00 -6.16
N PHE A 75 -1.09 -1.04 -7.49
CA PHE A 75 -0.78 -2.21 -8.29
C PHE A 75 0.21 -1.84 -9.39
N GLU A 76 1.22 -2.68 -9.63
CA GLU A 76 2.24 -2.42 -10.66
C GLU A 76 1.65 -2.24 -12.07
N LYS A 77 0.63 -3.04 -12.43
CA LYS A 77 0.04 -3.09 -13.78
C LYS A 77 -1.46 -3.29 -13.73
N ILE A 78 -2.18 -2.79 -14.75
CA ILE A 78 -3.62 -3.02 -14.94
C ILE A 78 -4.05 -4.49 -14.86
N ALA A 79 -3.23 -5.43 -15.32
CA ALA A 79 -3.54 -6.87 -15.24
C ALA A 79 -3.74 -7.34 -13.78
N ARG A 80 -3.04 -6.72 -12.83
CA ARG A 80 -3.19 -6.99 -11.39
C ARG A 80 -4.47 -6.36 -10.84
N TYR A 81 -4.82 -5.15 -11.29
CA TYR A 81 -6.13 -4.58 -10.96
C TYR A 81 -7.27 -5.47 -11.46
N LYS A 82 -7.23 -5.96 -12.72
CA LYS A 82 -8.25 -6.87 -13.26
C LYS A 82 -8.44 -8.14 -12.43
N PHE A 83 -7.38 -8.63 -11.79
CA PHE A 83 -7.46 -9.79 -10.89
C PHE A 83 -8.29 -9.50 -9.62
N VAL A 84 -8.28 -8.25 -9.14
CA VAL A 84 -9.01 -7.83 -7.93
C VAL A 84 -10.25 -6.99 -8.21
N GLU A 85 -10.50 -6.62 -9.46
CA GLU A 85 -11.53 -5.66 -9.88
C GLU A 85 -12.91 -6.02 -9.35
N LYS A 86 -13.37 -7.26 -9.60
CA LYS A 86 -14.67 -7.73 -9.10
C LYS A 86 -14.78 -7.60 -7.58
N ARG A 87 -13.71 -7.96 -6.87
CA ARG A 87 -13.64 -7.89 -5.41
C ARG A 87 -13.72 -6.45 -4.92
N TYR A 88 -13.10 -5.50 -5.61
CA TYR A 88 -13.16 -4.07 -5.27
C TYR A 88 -14.53 -3.46 -5.62
N GLN A 89 -15.15 -3.89 -6.73
CA GLN A 89 -16.52 -3.53 -7.08
C GLN A 89 -17.55 -4.04 -6.08
N ASP A 90 -17.32 -5.19 -5.45
CA ASP A 90 -18.18 -5.69 -4.37
C ASP A 90 -17.90 -4.99 -3.03
N MET A 91 -16.64 -4.67 -2.76
CA MET A 91 -16.22 -4.01 -1.53
C MET A 91 -16.68 -2.54 -1.47
N ILE A 92 -16.70 -1.81 -2.59
CA ILE A 92 -17.16 -0.41 -2.63
C ILE A 92 -18.63 -0.24 -2.26
N LYS A 93 -19.42 -1.33 -2.29
CA LYS A 93 -20.81 -1.31 -1.82
C LYS A 93 -20.91 -1.16 -0.29
N GLN A 94 -19.82 -1.41 0.43
CA GLN A 94 -19.75 -1.43 1.90
C GLN A 94 -18.80 -0.37 2.46
N ILE A 95 -17.86 0.14 1.67
CA ILE A 95 -16.86 1.11 2.13
C ILE A 95 -17.02 2.44 1.39
N PRO A 96 -16.66 3.58 2.01
CA PRO A 96 -16.99 4.91 1.49
C PRO A 96 -16.23 5.27 0.20
N LYS A 97 -14.99 4.77 0.05
CA LYS A 97 -14.12 5.11 -1.08
C LYS A 97 -13.03 4.07 -1.28
N ILE A 98 -12.70 3.77 -2.53
CA ILE A 98 -11.48 3.05 -2.91
C ILE A 98 -10.69 3.93 -3.87
N THR A 99 -9.42 4.17 -3.57
CA THR A 99 -8.46 4.76 -4.52
C THR A 99 -7.52 3.65 -5.00
N VAL A 100 -7.51 3.40 -6.31
CA VAL A 100 -6.61 2.44 -6.94
C VAL A 100 -5.58 3.18 -7.78
N ILE A 101 -4.32 2.89 -7.54
CA ILE A 101 -3.20 3.45 -8.28
C ILE A 101 -2.59 2.32 -9.11
N ALA A 102 -2.56 2.44 -10.44
CA ALA A 102 -1.93 1.43 -11.29
C ALA A 102 -1.48 2.00 -12.62
N ASP A 103 -0.59 1.28 -13.33
CA ASP A 103 -0.32 1.57 -14.74
C ASP A 103 -1.48 1.07 -15.61
N TYR A 104 -2.34 2.00 -16.02
CA TYR A 104 -3.48 1.75 -16.92
C TYR A 104 -3.13 1.85 -18.40
N GLY A 105 -1.85 2.08 -18.75
CA GLY A 105 -1.43 2.25 -20.12
C GLY A 105 -2.04 3.52 -20.73
N LYS A 106 -2.66 3.38 -21.90
CA LYS A 106 -3.48 4.43 -22.56
C LYS A 106 -4.99 4.12 -22.46
N ILE A 107 -5.37 3.18 -21.59
CA ILE A 107 -6.73 2.69 -21.51
C ILE A 107 -7.51 3.63 -20.61
N ASP A 108 -8.61 4.18 -21.14
CA ASP A 108 -9.58 4.91 -20.35
C ASP A 108 -10.53 3.91 -19.69
N ILE A 109 -10.53 3.84 -18.36
CA ILE A 109 -11.31 2.87 -17.59
C ILE A 109 -12.46 3.61 -16.92
N LYS A 110 -13.69 3.26 -17.30
CA LYS A 110 -14.88 3.74 -16.61
C LYS A 110 -15.07 2.97 -15.31
N THR A 111 -15.17 3.69 -14.19
CA THR A 111 -15.48 3.11 -12.88
C THR A 111 -16.81 3.60 -12.34
N THR A 112 -17.24 2.96 -11.25
CA THR A 112 -18.35 3.48 -10.43
C THR A 112 -17.88 4.74 -9.70
N LEU A 113 -18.82 5.60 -9.31
CA LEU A 113 -18.57 6.93 -8.71
C LEU A 113 -17.60 6.92 -7.52
N ASN A 114 -17.48 5.80 -6.79
CA ASN A 114 -16.73 5.74 -5.53
C ASN A 114 -15.40 4.96 -5.64
N ILE A 115 -15.06 4.42 -6.82
CA ILE A 115 -13.73 3.89 -7.10
C ILE A 115 -12.97 4.91 -7.95
N GLU A 116 -11.99 5.55 -7.34
CA GLU A 116 -11.08 6.48 -8.02
C GLU A 116 -9.89 5.70 -8.58
N LEU A 117 -9.64 5.81 -9.89
CA LEU A 117 -8.47 5.22 -10.54
C LEU A 117 -7.44 6.32 -10.84
N VAL A 118 -6.19 6.10 -10.43
CA VAL A 118 -5.09 7.03 -10.66
C VAL A 118 -3.98 6.34 -11.45
N ASN A 119 -3.67 6.87 -12.62
CA ASN A 119 -2.66 6.27 -13.49
C ASN A 119 -1.25 6.63 -13.01
N CYS A 120 -0.41 5.63 -12.73
CA CYS A 120 0.98 5.82 -12.30
C CYS A 120 2.02 5.53 -13.38
N ARG A 121 1.59 5.36 -14.64
CA ARG A 121 2.49 5.09 -15.77
C ARG A 121 3.63 6.10 -15.85
N GLY A 122 4.86 5.59 -15.98
CA GLY A 122 6.06 6.42 -16.11
C GLY A 122 6.53 7.08 -14.81
N THR A 123 5.95 6.70 -13.67
CA THR A 123 6.38 7.18 -12.34
C THR A 123 7.08 6.07 -11.55
N SER A 124 7.80 6.44 -10.48
CA SER A 124 8.42 5.50 -9.56
C SER A 124 7.41 4.60 -8.82
N LEU A 125 6.13 4.96 -8.80
CA LEU A 125 5.08 4.17 -8.14
C LEU A 125 4.70 2.89 -8.91
N ALA A 126 5.17 2.74 -10.16
CA ALA A 126 4.94 1.51 -10.94
C ALA A 126 5.53 0.24 -10.28
N ASN A 127 6.50 0.40 -9.38
CA ASN A 127 7.12 -0.70 -8.62
C ASN A 127 6.66 -0.74 -7.15
N VAL A 128 5.69 0.08 -6.77
CA VAL A 128 5.24 0.20 -5.37
C VAL A 128 3.98 -0.64 -5.15
N TRP A 129 4.03 -1.48 -4.12
CA TRP A 129 2.90 -2.22 -3.58
C TRP A 129 2.48 -1.61 -2.24
N SER A 130 1.26 -1.11 -2.16
CA SER A 130 0.73 -0.53 -0.93
C SER A 130 -0.74 -0.86 -0.79
N VAL A 131 -1.16 -1.09 0.45
CA VAL A 131 -2.56 -1.22 0.84
C VAL A 131 -2.70 -0.51 2.17
N ILE A 132 -3.48 0.57 2.18
CA ILE A 132 -3.62 1.46 3.34
C ILE A 132 -5.10 1.70 3.59
N THR A 133 -5.52 1.63 4.84
CA THR A 133 -6.90 1.95 5.27
C THR A 133 -6.87 2.85 6.50
N ARG A 134 -8.05 3.24 7.00
CA ARG A 134 -8.21 4.02 8.23
C ARG A 134 -8.49 3.09 9.41
N GLY A 135 -7.67 3.18 10.44
CA GLY A 135 -7.93 2.60 11.75
C GLY A 135 -8.48 3.64 12.74
N PRO A 136 -8.70 3.25 14.02
CA PRO A 136 -9.27 4.13 15.04
C PRO A 136 -8.41 5.39 15.30
N TYR A 137 -7.09 5.26 15.12
CA TYR A 137 -6.11 6.33 15.39
C TYR A 137 -5.59 7.02 14.12
N GLY A 138 -6.15 6.72 12.95
CA GLY A 138 -5.73 7.25 11.66
C GLY A 138 -5.29 6.17 10.67
N PRO A 139 -4.66 6.55 9.54
CA PRO A 139 -4.31 5.60 8.51
C PRO A 139 -3.22 4.63 8.95
N PHE A 140 -3.35 3.38 8.54
CA PHE A 140 -2.36 2.33 8.73
C PHE A 140 -2.30 1.43 7.51
N GLY A 141 -1.21 0.70 7.34
CA GLY A 141 -1.14 -0.34 6.33
C GLY A 141 0.26 -0.72 5.91
N LEU A 142 0.33 -1.34 4.74
CA LEU A 142 1.54 -1.90 4.14
C LEU A 142 2.02 -0.97 3.02
N ILE A 143 3.33 -0.76 2.95
CA ILE A 143 4.01 -0.05 1.87
C ILE A 143 5.30 -0.79 1.55
N ALA A 144 5.46 -1.22 0.31
CA ALA A 144 6.60 -1.97 -0.16
C ALA A 144 6.96 -1.57 -1.60
N GLU A 145 8.18 -1.84 -2.00
CA GLU A 145 8.64 -1.66 -3.37
C GLU A 145 9.42 -2.88 -3.85
N GLU A 146 9.24 -3.21 -5.13
CA GLU A 146 9.98 -4.28 -5.80
C GLU A 146 11.41 -3.78 -6.09
N TYR A 147 12.42 -4.45 -5.52
CA TYR A 147 13.84 -4.13 -5.76
C TYR A 147 14.53 -5.17 -6.64
N GLU A 148 13.92 -6.35 -6.78
CA GLU A 148 14.32 -7.43 -7.66
C GLU A 148 13.05 -8.21 -8.06
N SER A 149 13.05 -8.90 -9.20
CA SER A 149 11.88 -9.64 -9.70
C SER A 149 11.23 -10.53 -8.63
N GLY A 150 10.03 -10.16 -8.19
CA GLY A 150 9.26 -10.88 -7.17
C GLY A 150 9.73 -10.66 -5.73
N LYS A 151 10.75 -9.83 -5.49
CA LYS A 151 11.31 -9.52 -4.17
C LYS A 151 11.03 -8.08 -3.79
N PHE A 152 10.45 -7.92 -2.60
CA PHE A 152 9.96 -6.65 -2.10
C PHE A 152 10.63 -6.31 -0.78
N LYS A 153 10.92 -5.03 -0.60
CA LYS A 153 11.32 -4.45 0.68
C LYS A 153 10.26 -3.43 1.08
N GLY A 154 9.92 -3.37 2.35
CA GLY A 154 8.86 -2.49 2.79
C GLY A 154 8.61 -2.57 4.28
N PHE A 155 7.47 -2.03 4.69
CA PHE A 155 7.04 -2.04 6.05
C PHE A 155 5.52 -2.07 6.20
N PHE A 156 5.08 -2.56 7.35
CA PHE A 156 3.76 -2.28 7.90
C PHE A 156 3.89 -1.17 8.93
N SER A 157 2.92 -0.25 8.98
CA SER A 157 2.90 0.82 9.96
C SER A 157 1.49 1.11 10.46
N LEU A 158 1.34 1.17 11.78
CA LEU A 158 0.20 1.73 12.50
C LEU A 158 0.39 3.23 12.77
N ASN A 159 1.58 3.79 12.50
CA ASN A 159 1.86 5.20 12.75
C ASN A 159 1.21 6.07 11.65
N PRO A 160 0.17 6.86 11.99
CA PRO A 160 -0.56 7.62 10.99
C PRO A 160 0.29 8.70 10.31
N ASN A 161 1.33 9.20 10.97
CA ASN A 161 2.22 10.21 10.37
C ASN A 161 3.03 9.60 9.22
N VAL A 162 3.50 8.36 9.39
CA VAL A 162 4.25 7.64 8.35
C VAL A 162 3.34 7.34 7.16
N CYS A 163 2.14 6.82 7.40
CA CYS A 163 1.19 6.50 6.33
C CYS A 163 0.70 7.77 5.60
N ARG A 164 0.39 8.85 6.31
CA ARG A 164 0.02 10.14 5.69
C ARG A 164 1.16 10.70 4.85
N HIS A 165 2.39 10.62 5.36
CA HIS A 165 3.56 11.08 4.63
C HIS A 165 3.78 10.31 3.34
N ALA A 166 3.69 8.99 3.38
CA ALA A 166 3.82 8.17 2.18
C ALA A 166 2.70 8.47 1.16
N VAL A 167 1.44 8.59 1.61
CA VAL A 167 0.32 8.99 0.74
C VAL A 167 0.53 10.38 0.13
N SER A 168 1.08 11.32 0.92
CA SER A 168 1.44 12.67 0.44
C SER A 168 2.52 12.62 -0.64
N LYS A 169 3.56 11.80 -0.48
CA LYS A 169 4.57 11.57 -1.53
C LYS A 169 3.96 10.94 -2.78
N MET A 170 3.07 9.95 -2.65
CA MET A 170 2.36 9.37 -3.79
C MET A 170 1.57 10.44 -4.55
N CYS A 171 0.82 11.28 -3.83
CA CYS A 171 0.07 12.40 -4.42
C CYS A 171 0.99 13.36 -5.19
N LYS A 172 2.15 13.72 -4.61
CA LYS A 172 3.13 14.59 -5.24
C LYS A 172 3.69 13.99 -6.53
N ILE A 173 4.03 12.71 -6.53
CA ILE A 173 4.53 11.99 -7.71
C ILE A 173 3.48 11.95 -8.83
N LEU A 174 2.21 11.77 -8.46
CA LEU A 174 1.10 11.62 -9.40
C LEU A 174 0.50 12.95 -9.86
N GLY A 175 0.86 14.08 -9.23
CA GLY A 175 0.15 15.35 -9.45
C GLY A 175 -1.34 15.28 -9.06
N ALA A 176 -1.69 14.38 -8.14
CA ALA A 176 -3.07 14.08 -7.73
C ALA A 176 -3.32 14.51 -6.28
N LYS A 177 -4.59 14.51 -5.86
CA LYS A 177 -4.98 14.76 -4.46
C LYS A 177 -5.97 13.70 -3.99
N PHE A 178 -5.48 12.74 -3.22
CA PHE A 178 -6.32 11.79 -2.49
C PHE A 178 -5.89 11.72 -1.03
N THR A 179 -6.84 11.38 -0.16
CA THR A 179 -6.59 11.26 1.28
C THR A 179 -7.26 10.01 1.81
N ILE A 180 -6.69 9.45 2.88
CA ILE A 180 -7.32 8.43 3.70
C ILE A 180 -7.70 9.15 4.98
N GLN A 181 -8.96 9.61 5.02
CA GLN A 181 -9.51 10.41 6.10
C GLN A 181 -10.55 9.68 6.90
#